data_AF-A0A9J6ZUL0-F1
#
_entry.id   AF-A0A9J6ZUL0-F1
#
_cell.length_a   1.000
_cell.length_b   1.000
_cell.length_c   1.000
_cell.angle_alpha   90.00
_cell.angle_beta   90.00
_cell.angle_gamma   90.00
#
_symmetry.space_group_name_H-M   'P 1'
#
loop_
_entity.id
_entity.type
_entity.pdbx_description
1 polymer ?
#
loop_
_entity_poly.entity_id
_entity_poly.type
_entity_poly.pdbx_seq_one_letter_code
_entity_poly.pdbx_strand_id
1 'polypeptide(L)'
;MFSFLKRKRKKDMELMQSMFADASFRDSLDKILSSYPVDILENSEDKLVNEVIAVSKLIAEEAVKRSGRTLSKLTDDEMYTCMLIAFVASDHVSRLAEVSFEVVSTVACAVLAVHRSPEEIGQLTNEVINGHNQMASDPSQVKALQAIGNQVSKFFSTADETYLNKLAELYTLLVKHLS
;
A
#
# COMPACT_ATOMS: atom_id res chain seq x y z
N MET A 1 -6.56 15.11 43.82
CA MET A 1 -7.70 15.40 42.90
C MET A 1 -7.27 15.92 41.53
N PHE A 2 -6.30 16.83 41.41
CA PHE A 2 -5.86 17.39 40.11
C PHE A 2 -5.17 16.40 39.14
N SER A 3 -4.51 15.34 39.63
CA SER A 3 -3.87 14.33 38.77
C SER A 3 -4.87 13.42 38.03
N PHE A 4 -6.02 13.16 38.64
CA PHE A 4 -7.08 12.31 38.07
C PHE A 4 -7.79 13.00 36.90
N LEU A 5 -8.03 14.31 37.02
CA LEU A 5 -8.58 15.15 35.96
C LEU A 5 -7.62 15.31 34.76
N LYS A 6 -6.30 15.39 35.02
CA LYS A 6 -5.28 15.40 33.94
C LYS A 6 -5.21 14.06 33.20
N ARG A 7 -5.25 12.92 33.89
CA ARG A 7 -5.27 11.59 33.26
C ARG A 7 -6.54 11.35 32.44
N LYS A 8 -7.70 11.79 32.94
CA LYS A 8 -8.97 11.69 32.20
C LYS A 8 -8.94 12.53 30.92
N ARG A 9 -8.49 13.80 30.99
CA ARG A 9 -8.34 14.66 29.80
C ARG A 9 -7.34 14.12 28.76
N LYS A 10 -6.25 13.46 29.20
CA LYS A 10 -5.30 12.82 28.28
C LYS A 10 -5.93 11.64 27.55
N LYS A 11 -6.70 10.80 28.27
CA LYS A 11 -7.45 9.69 27.69
C LYS A 11 -8.57 10.15 26.75
N ASP A 12 -9.26 11.23 27.10
CA ASP A 12 -10.30 11.82 26.24
C ASP A 12 -9.70 12.46 24.97
N MET A 13 -8.49 13.05 25.07
CA MET A 13 -7.74 13.52 23.90
C MET A 13 -7.24 12.38 23.03
N GLU A 14 -6.68 11.32 23.62
CA GLU A 14 -6.22 10.13 22.89
C GLU A 14 -7.40 9.43 22.19
N LEU A 15 -8.56 9.33 22.85
CA LEU A 15 -9.80 8.81 22.26
C LEU A 15 -10.33 9.70 21.13
N MET A 16 -10.34 11.03 21.31
CA MET A 16 -10.75 11.91 20.23
C MET A 16 -9.76 11.83 19.06
N GLN A 17 -8.46 11.79 19.31
CA GLN A 17 -7.45 11.63 18.26
C GLN A 17 -7.59 10.31 17.50
N SER A 18 -7.90 9.19 18.17
CA SER A 18 -8.16 7.92 17.49
C SER A 18 -9.43 7.99 16.66
N MET A 19 -10.52 8.57 17.18
CA MET A 19 -11.76 8.75 16.43
C MET A 19 -11.61 9.67 15.20
N PHE A 20 -10.81 10.74 15.32
CA PHE A 20 -10.50 11.61 14.18
C PHE A 20 -9.58 10.93 13.16
N ALA A 21 -8.62 10.13 13.60
CA ALA A 21 -7.75 9.35 12.72
C ALA A 21 -8.58 8.35 11.90
N ASP A 22 -9.49 7.61 12.55
CA ASP A 22 -10.40 6.65 11.92
C ASP A 22 -11.32 7.33 10.90
N ALA A 23 -11.92 8.47 11.25
CA ALA A 23 -12.78 9.23 10.33
C ALA A 23 -11.99 9.76 9.13
N SER A 24 -10.80 10.33 9.35
CA SER A 24 -9.95 10.85 8.27
C SER A 24 -9.45 9.74 7.33
N PHE A 25 -9.15 8.56 7.87
CA PHE A 25 -8.81 7.38 7.10
C PHE A 25 -9.98 6.94 6.24
N ARG A 26 -11.18 6.82 6.82
CA ARG A 26 -12.40 6.43 6.10
C ARG A 26 -12.76 7.41 4.99
N ASP A 27 -12.71 8.71 5.25
CA ASP A 27 -12.96 9.74 4.23
C ASP A 27 -11.96 9.63 3.06
N SER A 28 -10.67 9.40 3.37
CA SER A 28 -9.63 9.23 2.36
C SER A 28 -9.85 7.96 1.53
N LEU A 29 -10.19 6.85 2.20
CA LEU A 29 -10.48 5.57 1.58
C LEU A 29 -11.70 5.67 0.64
N ASP A 30 -12.80 6.24 1.13
CA ASP A 30 -14.04 6.41 0.36
C ASP A 30 -13.82 7.33 -0.85
N LYS A 31 -13.01 8.39 -0.70
CA LYS A 31 -12.62 9.27 -1.80
C LYS A 31 -11.87 8.51 -2.89
N ILE A 32 -10.95 7.63 -2.53
CA ILE A 32 -10.20 6.81 -3.49
C ILE A 32 -11.13 5.81 -4.17
N LEU A 33 -11.90 5.05 -3.39
CA LEU A 33 -12.81 4.01 -3.91
C LEU A 33 -13.93 4.58 -4.81
N SER A 34 -14.37 5.81 -4.57
CA SER A 34 -15.33 6.50 -5.44
C SER A 34 -14.70 7.07 -6.73
N SER A 35 -13.40 7.33 -6.72
CA SER A 35 -12.67 7.92 -7.87
C SER A 35 -12.13 6.87 -8.83
N TYR A 36 -11.96 5.63 -8.38
CA TYR A 36 -11.36 4.55 -9.17
C TYR A 36 -12.30 3.34 -9.26
N PRO A 37 -12.41 2.69 -10.43
CA PRO A 37 -13.17 1.45 -10.56
C PRO A 37 -12.41 0.32 -9.84
N VAL A 38 -12.81 0.05 -8.60
CA VAL A 38 -12.22 -1.00 -7.78
C VAL A 38 -13.29 -2.04 -7.46
N ASP A 39 -13.05 -3.29 -7.86
CA ASP A 39 -13.95 -4.39 -7.52
C ASP A 39 -13.72 -4.80 -6.06
N ILE A 40 -14.67 -4.44 -5.19
CA ILE A 40 -14.69 -4.85 -3.78
C ILE A 40 -15.70 -5.97 -3.63
N LEU A 41 -15.32 -7.04 -2.94
CA LEU A 41 -16.25 -8.12 -2.58
C LEU A 41 -17.21 -7.61 -1.48
N GLU A 42 -18.37 -7.07 -1.89
CA GLU A 42 -19.33 -6.41 -0.99
C GLU A 42 -19.94 -7.32 0.09
N ASN A 43 -19.90 -8.64 -0.09
CA ASN A 43 -20.53 -9.63 0.81
C ASN A 43 -19.55 -10.39 1.73
N SER A 44 -18.33 -9.90 1.90
CA SER A 44 -17.35 -10.53 2.81
C SER A 44 -17.54 -10.12 4.26
N GLU A 45 -17.33 -11.04 5.20
CA GLU A 45 -17.27 -10.72 6.64
C GLU A 45 -16.18 -9.68 6.97
N ASP A 46 -15.09 -9.65 6.20
CA ASP A 46 -13.97 -8.72 6.36
C ASP A 46 -13.93 -7.61 5.28
N LYS A 47 -15.02 -6.84 5.15
CA LYS A 47 -15.14 -5.78 4.13
C LYS A 47 -13.96 -4.80 4.14
N LEU A 48 -13.54 -4.34 5.31
CA LEU A 48 -12.41 -3.41 5.44
C LEU A 48 -11.11 -4.01 4.92
N VAL A 49 -10.83 -5.28 5.22
CA VAL A 49 -9.62 -5.96 4.74
C VAL A 49 -9.61 -5.99 3.22
N ASN A 50 -10.75 -6.29 2.60
CA ASN A 50 -10.89 -6.30 1.14
C ASN A 50 -10.73 -4.90 0.53
N GLU A 51 -11.30 -3.85 1.13
CA GLU A 51 -11.10 -2.45 0.71
C GLU A 51 -9.61 -2.07 0.75
N VAL A 52 -8.91 -2.46 1.83
CA VAL A 52 -7.48 -2.18 2.02
C VAL A 52 -6.60 -2.95 1.02
N ILE A 53 -6.89 -4.23 0.76
CA ILE A 53 -6.22 -5.02 -0.29
C ILE A 53 -6.41 -4.36 -1.65
N ALA A 54 -7.64 -3.96 -1.96
CA ALA A 54 -7.99 -3.43 -3.27
C ALA A 54 -7.33 -2.07 -3.53
N VAL A 55 -7.25 -1.19 -2.52
CA VAL A 55 -6.51 0.08 -2.64
C VAL A 55 -5.00 -0.14 -2.73
N SER A 56 -4.45 -1.08 -1.96
CA SER A 56 -3.01 -1.38 -2.02
C SER A 56 -2.60 -1.89 -3.40
N LYS A 57 -3.44 -2.75 -4.00
CA LYS A 57 -3.32 -3.21 -5.39
C LYS A 57 -3.44 -2.05 -6.38
N LEU A 58 -4.49 -1.23 -6.26
CA LEU A 58 -4.76 -0.09 -7.16
C LEU A 58 -3.56 0.84 -7.29
N ILE A 59 -2.91 1.16 -6.17
CA ILE A 59 -1.74 2.06 -6.16
C ILE A 59 -0.61 1.52 -7.04
N ALA A 60 -0.34 0.21 -6.97
CA ALA A 60 0.68 -0.43 -7.81
C ALA A 60 0.24 -0.52 -9.28
N GLU A 61 -1.01 -0.86 -9.55
CA GLU A 61 -1.56 -0.91 -10.92
C GLU A 61 -1.50 0.45 -11.62
N GLU A 62 -1.84 1.53 -10.90
CA GLU A 62 -1.76 2.89 -11.42
C GLU A 62 -0.32 3.32 -11.69
N ALA A 63 0.65 2.91 -10.85
CA ALA A 63 2.06 3.17 -11.12
C ALA A 63 2.54 2.49 -12.41
N VAL A 64 2.16 1.22 -12.64
CA VAL A 64 2.46 0.48 -13.87
C VAL A 64 1.81 1.13 -15.09
N LYS A 65 0.50 1.39 -15.01
CA LYS A 65 -0.29 1.98 -16.09
C LYS A 65 0.24 3.34 -16.50
N ARG A 66 0.51 4.22 -15.54
CA ARG A 66 1.04 5.57 -15.79
C ARG A 66 2.49 5.56 -16.29
N SER A 67 3.24 4.48 -16.04
CA SER A 67 4.57 4.27 -16.65
C SER A 67 4.51 3.84 -18.13
N GLY A 68 3.31 3.66 -18.69
CA GLY A 68 3.11 3.22 -20.08
C GLY A 68 3.20 1.70 -20.27
N ARG A 69 3.18 0.92 -19.19
CA ARG A 69 3.26 -0.54 -19.21
C ARG A 69 1.90 -1.19 -18.95
N THR A 70 1.82 -2.49 -19.22
CA THR A 70 0.61 -3.30 -19.03
C THR A 70 0.92 -4.45 -18.07
N LEU A 71 0.13 -4.59 -17.00
CA LEU A 71 0.36 -5.55 -15.92
C LEU A 71 0.56 -6.99 -16.42
N SER A 72 -0.23 -7.44 -17.40
CA SER A 72 -0.16 -8.79 -17.98
C SER A 72 1.04 -9.04 -18.90
N LYS A 73 1.85 -8.01 -19.18
CA LYS A 73 3.02 -8.07 -20.05
C LYS A 73 4.33 -7.73 -19.32
N LEU A 74 4.28 -7.61 -18.00
CA LEU A 74 5.46 -7.27 -17.22
C LEU A 74 6.46 -8.42 -17.21
N THR A 75 7.74 -8.08 -17.36
CA THR A 75 8.84 -8.99 -17.03
C THR A 75 8.86 -9.32 -15.54
N ASP A 76 9.72 -10.25 -15.12
CA ASP A 76 9.79 -10.64 -13.71
C ASP A 76 10.32 -9.49 -12.83
N ASP A 77 11.32 -8.72 -13.27
CA ASP A 77 11.79 -7.52 -12.56
C ASP A 77 10.72 -6.43 -12.47
N GLU A 78 9.95 -6.26 -13.54
CA GLU A 78 8.84 -5.32 -13.61
C GLU A 78 7.68 -5.72 -12.68
N MET A 79 7.41 -7.02 -12.60
CA MET A 79 6.43 -7.59 -11.67
C MET A 79 6.90 -7.47 -10.22
N TYR A 80 8.15 -7.82 -9.95
CA TYR A 80 8.79 -7.65 -8.65
C TYR A 80 8.67 -6.19 -8.17
N THR A 81 9.01 -5.22 -9.04
CA THR A 81 8.91 -3.78 -8.70
C THR A 81 7.46 -3.36 -8.45
N CYS A 82 6.51 -3.87 -9.24
CA CYS A 82 5.08 -3.62 -9.04
C CYS A 82 4.61 -4.16 -7.68
N MET A 83 4.96 -5.40 -7.36
CA MET A 83 4.62 -6.05 -6.09
C MET A 83 5.30 -5.37 -4.91
N LEU A 84 6.53 -4.87 -5.06
CA LEU A 84 7.20 -4.09 -4.01
C LEU A 84 6.45 -2.79 -3.68
N ILE A 85 5.94 -2.07 -4.69
CA ILE A 85 5.10 -0.89 -4.48
C ILE A 85 3.82 -1.27 -3.74
N ALA A 86 3.16 -2.36 -4.14
CA ALA A 86 1.96 -2.87 -3.47
C ALA A 86 2.22 -3.28 -2.03
N PHE A 87 3.38 -3.87 -1.75
CA PHE A 87 3.83 -4.28 -0.43
C PHE A 87 4.03 -3.06 0.49
N VAL A 88 4.71 -2.02 0.01
CA VAL A 88 4.89 -0.75 0.74
C VAL A 88 3.56 -0.02 0.93
N ALA A 89 2.67 -0.05 -0.07
CA ALA A 89 1.33 0.50 0.06
C ALA A 89 0.52 -0.24 1.13
N SER A 90 0.61 -1.58 1.13
CA SER A 90 -0.04 -2.44 2.12
C SER A 90 0.41 -2.10 3.54
N ASP A 91 1.70 -1.91 3.78
CA ASP A 91 2.24 -1.52 5.10
C ASP A 91 1.70 -0.17 5.56
N HIS A 92 1.55 0.79 4.66
CA HIS A 92 0.99 2.08 5.01
C HIS A 92 -0.49 1.98 5.37
N VAL A 93 -1.29 1.39 4.48
CA VAL A 93 -2.76 1.41 4.60
C VAL A 93 -3.22 0.44 5.69
N SER A 94 -2.57 -0.71 5.89
CA SER A 94 -2.94 -1.66 6.95
C SER A 94 -2.74 -1.07 8.34
N ARG A 95 -1.68 -0.28 8.54
CA ARG A 95 -1.43 0.43 9.81
C ARG A 95 -2.48 1.50 10.11
N LEU A 96 -2.98 2.19 9.10
CA LEU A 96 -4.07 3.18 9.27
C LEU A 96 -5.41 2.50 9.53
N ALA A 97 -5.64 1.34 8.92
CA ALA A 97 -6.88 0.58 9.05
C ALA A 97 -6.91 -0.36 10.27
N GLU A 98 -5.79 -0.50 10.98
CA GLU A 98 -5.60 -1.47 12.08
C GLU A 98 -5.93 -2.93 11.68
N VAL A 99 -5.57 -3.32 10.45
CA VAL A 99 -5.72 -4.70 9.93
C VAL A 99 -4.38 -5.40 9.77
N SER A 100 -4.38 -6.74 9.64
CA SER A 100 -3.14 -7.50 9.45
C SER A 100 -2.43 -7.10 8.17
N PHE A 101 -1.22 -6.56 8.33
CA PHE A 101 -0.31 -6.26 7.23
C PHE A 101 0.00 -7.51 6.41
N GLU A 102 0.33 -8.62 7.08
CA GLU A 102 0.75 -9.86 6.43
C GLU A 102 -0.33 -10.42 5.51
N VAL A 103 -1.59 -10.38 5.93
CA VAL A 103 -2.74 -10.78 5.10
C VAL A 103 -2.89 -9.83 3.92
N VAL A 104 -2.93 -8.52 4.17
CA VAL A 104 -3.12 -7.51 3.12
C VAL A 104 -2.02 -7.60 2.06
N SER A 105 -0.76 -7.58 2.49
CA SER A 105 0.40 -7.55 1.60
C SER A 105 0.50 -8.82 0.77
N THR A 106 0.27 -9.99 1.36
CA THR A 106 0.35 -11.27 0.66
C THR A 106 -0.76 -11.38 -0.38
N VAL A 107 -2.00 -11.05 -0.02
CA VAL A 107 -3.13 -11.14 -0.95
C VAL A 107 -3.02 -10.09 -2.05
N ALA A 108 -2.63 -8.84 -1.74
CA ALA A 108 -2.43 -7.81 -2.77
C ALA A 108 -1.37 -8.23 -3.80
N CYS A 109 -0.23 -8.78 -3.35
CA CYS A 109 0.81 -9.35 -4.20
C CYS A 109 0.28 -10.51 -5.07
N ALA A 110 -0.43 -11.46 -4.47
CA ALA A 110 -0.98 -12.62 -5.19
C ALA A 110 -1.99 -12.22 -6.27
N VAL A 111 -2.84 -11.24 -5.98
CA VAL A 111 -3.84 -10.75 -6.94
C VAL A 111 -3.19 -10.00 -8.11
N LEU A 112 -2.10 -9.24 -7.87
CA LEU A 112 -1.35 -8.59 -8.96
C LEU A 112 -0.71 -9.61 -9.92
N ALA A 113 -0.21 -10.71 -9.38
CA ALA A 113 0.44 -11.77 -10.12
C ALA A 113 -0.51 -12.91 -10.55
N VAL A 114 -1.83 -12.71 -10.52
CA VAL A 114 -2.85 -13.76 -10.77
C VAL A 114 -2.76 -14.44 -12.14
N HIS A 115 -2.06 -13.82 -13.09
CA HIS A 115 -1.81 -14.38 -14.42
C HIS A 115 -0.61 -15.33 -14.48
N ARG A 116 0.13 -15.47 -13.39
CA ARG A 116 1.25 -16.40 -13.21
C ARG A 116 0.76 -17.70 -12.56
N SER A 117 1.58 -18.74 -12.58
CA SER A 117 1.29 -19.99 -11.87
C SER A 117 1.33 -19.79 -10.34
N PRO A 118 0.58 -20.58 -9.54
CA PRO A 118 0.63 -20.49 -8.08
C PRO A 118 2.04 -20.59 -7.49
N GLU A 119 2.88 -21.45 -8.08
CA GLU A 119 4.28 -21.63 -7.68
C GLU A 119 5.10 -20.35 -7.90
N GLU A 120 4.97 -19.72 -9.07
CA GLU A 120 5.63 -18.44 -9.38
C GLU A 120 5.14 -17.32 -8.48
N ILE A 121 3.83 -17.25 -8.19
CA ILE A 121 3.27 -16.26 -7.25
C ILE A 121 3.93 -16.41 -5.88
N GLY A 122 4.06 -17.64 -5.38
CA GLY A 122 4.70 -17.92 -4.11
C GLY A 122 6.19 -17.53 -4.10
N GLN A 123 6.91 -17.80 -5.18
CA GLN A 123 8.32 -17.41 -5.33
C GLN A 123 8.49 -15.90 -5.35
N LEU A 124 7.81 -15.19 -6.24
CA LEU A 124 7.89 -13.73 -6.36
C LEU A 124 7.46 -13.01 -5.07
N THR A 125 6.42 -13.51 -4.40
CA THR A 125 5.99 -12.92 -3.12
C THR A 125 7.07 -13.04 -2.05
N ASN A 126 7.73 -14.20 -1.96
CA ASN A 126 8.85 -14.40 -1.04
C ASN A 126 10.06 -13.52 -1.40
N GLU A 127 10.37 -13.37 -2.69
CA GLU A 127 11.43 -12.48 -3.16
C GLU A 127 11.15 -11.03 -2.75
N VAL A 128 9.91 -10.56 -2.93
CA VAL A 128 9.49 -9.20 -2.54
C VAL A 128 9.61 -9.00 -1.02
N ILE A 129 9.16 -9.95 -0.21
CA ILE A 129 9.27 -9.88 1.26
C ILE A 129 10.75 -9.80 1.67
N ASN A 130 11.59 -10.68 1.12
CA ASN A 130 13.01 -10.73 1.46
C ASN A 130 13.73 -9.47 0.98
N GLY A 131 13.46 -9.03 -0.25
CA GLY A 131 14.04 -7.83 -0.82
C GLY A 131 13.64 -6.57 -0.07
N HIS A 132 12.37 -6.44 0.31
CA HIS A 132 11.89 -5.36 1.18
C HIS A 132 12.67 -5.34 2.51
N ASN A 133 12.79 -6.48 3.19
CA ASN A 133 13.48 -6.57 4.49
C ASN A 133 14.97 -6.24 4.38
N GLN A 134 15.62 -6.67 3.29
CA GLN A 134 17.01 -6.30 3.00
C GLN A 134 17.14 -4.79 2.77
N MET A 135 16.30 -4.21 1.90
CA MET A 135 16.31 -2.77 1.63
C MET A 135 15.99 -1.93 2.88
N ALA A 136 15.12 -2.42 3.77
CA ALA A 136 14.77 -1.76 5.02
C ALA A 136 15.93 -1.78 6.05
N SER A 137 16.78 -2.80 6.00
CA SER A 137 17.93 -2.95 6.90
C SER A 137 19.21 -2.28 6.40
N ASP A 138 19.28 -1.91 5.11
CA ASP A 138 20.39 -1.20 4.50
C ASP A 138 20.11 0.32 4.39
N PRO A 139 20.85 1.18 5.13
CA PRO A 139 20.68 2.64 5.08
C PRO A 139 20.88 3.26 3.69
N SER A 140 21.62 2.60 2.79
CA SER A 140 21.84 3.07 1.43
C SER A 140 20.63 2.81 0.52
N GLN A 141 19.85 1.76 0.81
CA GLN A 141 18.73 1.31 -0.02
C GLN A 141 17.36 1.71 0.56
N VAL A 142 17.27 1.95 1.88
CA VAL A 142 16.03 2.35 2.56
C VAL A 142 15.38 3.61 1.96
N LYS A 143 16.17 4.47 1.32
CA LYS A 143 15.70 5.68 0.65
C LYS A 143 14.70 5.38 -0.48
N ALA A 144 14.85 4.25 -1.17
CA ALA A 144 13.91 3.83 -2.21
C ALA A 144 12.54 3.49 -1.60
N LEU A 145 12.52 2.70 -0.53
CA LEU A 145 11.29 2.37 0.20
C LEU A 145 10.62 3.63 0.78
N GLN A 146 11.42 4.53 1.35
CA GLN A 146 10.91 5.81 1.86
C GLN A 146 10.34 6.69 0.74
N ALA A 147 10.94 6.71 -0.44
CA ALA A 147 10.43 7.47 -1.57
C ALA A 147 9.05 6.95 -2.02
N ILE A 148 8.89 5.62 -2.13
CA ILE A 148 7.61 4.96 -2.42
C ILE A 148 6.60 5.31 -1.33
N GLY A 149 6.92 5.01 -0.06
CA GLY A 149 6.03 5.24 1.08
C GLY A 149 5.59 6.70 1.21
N ASN A 150 6.48 7.66 0.91
CA ASN A 150 6.14 9.08 0.91
C ASN A 150 5.13 9.45 -0.16
N GLN A 151 5.23 8.89 -1.38
CA GLN A 151 4.24 9.17 -2.41
C GLN A 151 2.91 8.47 -2.12
N VAL A 152 2.94 7.22 -1.64
CA VAL A 152 1.75 6.49 -1.18
C VAL A 152 1.00 7.29 -0.12
N SER A 153 1.71 7.72 0.93
CA SER A 153 1.09 8.46 2.04
C SER A 153 0.47 9.78 1.58
N LYS A 154 1.15 10.51 0.70
CA LYS A 154 0.63 11.76 0.14
C LYS A 154 -0.56 11.54 -0.79
N PHE A 155 -0.50 10.52 -1.65
CA PHE A 155 -1.64 10.14 -2.48
C PHE A 155 -2.84 9.79 -1.60
N PHE A 156 -2.65 8.92 -0.60
CA PHE A 156 -3.74 8.50 0.27
C PHE A 156 -4.38 9.68 1.00
N SER A 157 -3.56 10.60 1.51
CA SER A 157 -4.05 11.77 2.27
C SER A 157 -4.75 12.84 1.42
N THR A 158 -4.54 12.87 0.10
CA THR A 158 -5.01 13.98 -0.76
C THR A 158 -5.89 13.53 -1.92
N ALA A 159 -5.75 12.28 -2.35
CA ALA A 159 -6.19 11.73 -3.63
C ALA A 159 -5.72 12.56 -4.85
N ASP A 160 -4.57 13.24 -4.74
CA ASP A 160 -3.96 13.98 -5.86
C ASP A 160 -3.14 13.04 -6.75
N GLU A 161 -3.57 12.91 -8.00
CA GLU A 161 -2.95 12.05 -9.01
C GLU A 161 -1.48 12.37 -9.31
N THR A 162 -1.00 13.58 -8.98
CA THR A 162 0.41 13.95 -9.10
C THR A 162 1.31 12.96 -8.37
N TYR A 163 0.85 12.40 -7.24
CA TYR A 163 1.60 11.41 -6.48
C TYR A 163 1.61 10.02 -7.13
N LEU A 164 0.57 9.66 -7.89
CA LEU A 164 0.57 8.45 -8.73
C LEU A 164 1.52 8.60 -9.91
N ASN A 165 1.59 9.78 -10.53
CA ASN A 165 2.57 10.05 -11.59
C ASN A 165 4.01 9.93 -11.07
N LYS A 166 4.29 10.45 -9.87
CA LYS A 166 5.60 10.28 -9.21
C LYS A 166 5.90 8.82 -8.86
N LEU A 167 4.90 8.04 -8.46
CA LEU A 167 5.07 6.59 -8.26
C LEU A 167 5.41 5.87 -9.57
N ALA A 168 4.84 6.29 -10.70
CA ALA A 168 5.18 5.74 -12.01
C ALA A 168 6.61 6.08 -12.46
N GLU A 169 7.09 7.28 -12.14
CA GLU A 169 8.49 7.68 -12.33
C GLU A 169 9.42 6.82 -11.47
N LEU A 170 9.10 6.64 -10.17
CA LEU A 170 9.86 5.79 -9.26
C LEU A 170 9.88 4.34 -9.73
N TYR A 171 8.73 3.79 -10.14
CA TYR A 171 8.62 2.46 -10.73
C TYR A 171 9.60 2.31 -11.90
N THR A 172 9.61 3.26 -12.83
CA THR A 172 10.49 3.21 -14.01
C THR A 172 11.97 3.28 -13.65
N LEU A 173 12.32 4.09 -12.64
CA LEU A 173 13.69 4.17 -12.13
C LEU A 173 14.16 2.87 -11.48
N LEU A 174 13.30 2.24 -10.67
CA LEU A 174 13.59 0.99 -9.97
C LEU A 174 13.77 -0.17 -10.95
N VAL A 175 12.87 -0.32 -11.91
CA VAL A 175 13.01 -1.34 -12.98
C VAL A 175 14.35 -1.18 -13.70
N LYS A 176 14.73 0.05 -14.06
CA LYS A 176 16.01 0.32 -14.72
C LYS A 176 17.24 -0.06 -13.89
N HIS A 177 17.13 -0.15 -12.57
CA HIS A 177 18.23 -0.56 -11.69
C HIS A 177 18.31 -2.09 -11.51
N LEU A 178 17.25 -2.82 -11.85
CA LEU A 178 17.20 -4.28 -11.78
C LEU A 178 17.60 -4.94 -13.11
N SER A 179 17.28 -4.29 -14.24
CA SER A 179 17.65 -4.71 -15.61
C SER A 179 19.11 -4.37 -15.97
#